data_AF-A0A6J5DIY3-F1
#
_entry.id   AF-A0A6J5DIY3-F1
#
_cell.length_a   1.000
_cell.length_b   1.000
_cell.length_c   1.000
_cell.angle_alpha   90.00
_cell.angle_beta   90.00
_cell.angle_gamma   90.00
#
_symmetry.space_group_name_H-M   'P 1'
#
loop_
_entity.id
_entity.type
_entity.pdbx_description
1 polymer ?
#
loop_
_entity_poly.entity_id
_entity_poly.type
_entity_poly.pdbx_seq_one_letter_code
_entity_poly.pdbx_strand_id
1 'polypeptide(L)'
;MDAPIAYFEYADLLPGVRHFTCERMRACLSIDACARNWREANMRGACPGGMAQALEDGGKSRIACARCPLGAAHAGADESKLHPLRGKLVCARCLKSASRLIKKHLCVSCQNREYEYLRGFNRKGTKPITHPPLSAHTVEYLADDEVRERTIEHAVSRDEVVVAILRDEHDAVEFFEDADTAFAARVDELCAQAWRAPTVRRWWGRQGEAVA
;
A
#
# COMPACT_ATOMS: atom_id res chain seq x y z
N MET A 1 -7.17 15.16 17.34
CA MET A 1 -7.62 14.47 18.55
C MET A 1 -8.94 13.84 18.19
N ASP A 2 -8.94 12.54 17.90
CA ASP A 2 -10.15 11.83 17.48
C ASP A 2 -11.07 11.64 18.71
N ALA A 3 -12.36 11.89 18.52
CA ALA A 3 -13.34 11.76 19.59
C ALA A 3 -13.41 10.30 20.11
N PRO A 4 -13.65 10.08 21.41
CA PRO A 4 -13.77 8.74 21.95
C PRO A 4 -14.94 8.00 21.30
N ILE A 5 -14.69 6.79 20.80
CA ILE A 5 -15.69 5.96 20.13
C ILE A 5 -16.63 5.36 21.18
N ALA A 6 -17.93 5.64 21.05
CA ALA A 6 -18.96 5.07 21.91
C ALA A 6 -19.36 3.67 21.40
N TYR A 7 -19.34 2.69 22.30
CA TYR A 7 -19.80 1.32 22.03
C TYR A 7 -21.17 1.09 22.68
N PHE A 8 -22.04 0.35 22.00
CA PHE A 8 -23.37 -0.01 22.49
C PHE A 8 -23.72 -1.45 22.12
N GLU A 9 -24.73 -2.01 22.78
CA GLU A 9 -25.19 -3.39 22.58
C GLU A 9 -26.70 -3.39 22.34
N TYR A 10 -27.18 -4.30 21.50
CA TYR A 10 -28.60 -4.57 21.31
C TYR A 10 -28.99 -5.79 22.13
N ALA A 11 -29.18 -5.61 23.45
CA ALA A 11 -29.44 -6.71 24.39
C ALA A 11 -30.59 -7.64 23.96
N ASP A 12 -31.62 -7.07 23.32
CA ASP A 12 -32.83 -7.81 22.92
C ASP A 12 -32.70 -8.57 21.59
N LEU A 13 -31.74 -8.18 20.73
CA LEU A 13 -31.62 -8.71 19.36
C LEU A 13 -30.34 -9.54 19.18
N LEU A 14 -29.22 -9.08 19.74
CA LEU A 14 -27.89 -9.69 19.64
C LEU A 14 -27.14 -9.51 20.97
N PRO A 15 -27.46 -10.33 21.99
CA PRO A 15 -26.80 -10.25 23.28
C PRO A 15 -25.30 -10.55 23.16
N GLY A 16 -24.47 -9.74 23.83
CA GLY A 16 -23.01 -9.92 23.87
C GLY A 16 -22.24 -9.41 22.66
N VAL A 17 -22.91 -8.83 21.65
CA VAL A 17 -22.23 -8.25 20.47
C VAL A 17 -22.14 -6.73 20.62
N ARG A 18 -20.90 -6.24 20.73
CA ARG A 18 -20.61 -4.80 20.81
C ARG A 18 -20.61 -4.16 19.43
N HIS A 19 -21.36 -3.06 19.30
CA HIS A 19 -21.52 -2.27 18.11
C HIS A 19 -21.01 -0.84 18.32
N PHE A 20 -20.68 -0.16 17.23
CA PHE A 20 -20.31 1.26 17.24
C PHE A 20 -20.68 1.90 15.90
N THR A 21 -20.71 3.24 15.87
CA THR A 21 -20.94 4.00 14.64
C THR A 21 -19.59 4.34 13.99
N CYS A 22 -19.31 3.75 12.81
CA CYS A 22 -18.11 4.01 12.04
C CYS A 22 -18.31 5.22 11.13
N GLU A 23 -17.61 6.33 11.38
CA GLU A 23 -17.69 7.53 10.55
C GLU A 23 -17.15 7.32 9.13
N ARG A 24 -16.06 6.54 8.97
CA ARG A 24 -15.45 6.25 7.65
C ARG A 24 -16.40 5.51 6.72
N MET A 25 -17.17 4.56 7.25
CA MET A 25 -18.17 3.80 6.49
C MET A 25 -19.57 4.39 6.54
N ARG A 26 -19.82 5.37 7.43
CA ARG A 26 -21.14 5.94 7.75
C ARG A 26 -22.17 4.84 8.09
N ALA A 27 -21.74 3.85 8.88
CA ALA A 27 -22.53 2.67 9.19
C ALA A 27 -22.32 2.22 10.64
N CYS A 28 -23.34 1.58 11.22
CA CYS A 28 -23.20 0.86 12.50
C CYS A 28 -22.60 -0.53 12.23
N LEU A 29 -21.50 -0.85 12.90
CA LEU A 29 -20.77 -2.12 12.71
C LEU A 29 -20.52 -2.77 14.06
N SER A 30 -20.49 -4.10 14.09
CA SER A 30 -19.90 -4.83 15.21
C SER A 30 -18.37 -4.73 15.17
N ILE A 31 -17.73 -4.93 16.32
CA ILE A 31 -16.26 -4.99 16.43
C ILE A 31 -15.70 -6.04 15.46
N ASP A 32 -16.30 -7.24 15.43
CA ASP A 32 -15.87 -8.32 14.52
C ASP A 32 -16.03 -7.96 13.04
N ALA A 33 -17.12 -7.27 12.68
CA ALA A 33 -17.33 -6.83 11.31
C ALA A 33 -16.30 -5.76 10.90
N CYS A 34 -15.94 -4.86 11.81
CA CYS A 34 -14.88 -3.88 11.58
C CYS A 34 -13.51 -4.56 11.39
N ALA A 35 -13.14 -5.46 12.29
CA ALA A 35 -11.91 -6.25 12.22
C ALA A 35 -11.82 -7.05 10.91
N ARG A 36 -12.90 -7.74 10.52
CA ARG A 36 -12.97 -8.48 9.24
C ARG A 36 -12.81 -7.56 8.04
N ASN A 37 -13.53 -6.44 7.99
CA ASN A 37 -13.43 -5.49 6.89
C ASN A 37 -12.01 -4.92 6.76
N TRP A 38 -11.35 -4.65 7.89
CA TRP A 38 -9.96 -4.23 7.93
C TRP A 38 -9.01 -5.31 7.40
N ARG A 39 -9.13 -6.56 7.88
CA ARG A 39 -8.31 -7.68 7.42
C ARG A 39 -8.46 -7.89 5.92
N GLU A 40 -9.68 -7.93 5.42
CA GLU A 40 -9.94 -8.06 3.99
C GLU A 40 -9.37 -6.90 3.17
N ALA A 41 -9.50 -5.66 3.66
CA ALA A 41 -8.97 -4.48 2.97
C ALA A 41 -7.43 -4.51 2.87
N ASN A 42 -6.74 -4.98 3.91
CA ASN A 42 -5.28 -5.02 3.96
C ASN A 42 -4.69 -6.30 3.35
N MET A 43 -5.41 -7.42 3.35
CA MET A 43 -5.03 -8.65 2.64
C MET A 43 -5.20 -8.52 1.12
N ARG A 44 -6.25 -7.82 0.64
CA ARG A 44 -6.50 -7.62 -0.79
C ARG A 44 -5.45 -6.74 -1.50
N GLY A 45 -4.62 -6.01 -0.75
CA GLY A 45 -3.42 -5.34 -1.27
C GLY A 45 -2.33 -6.31 -1.77
N ALA A 46 -2.42 -7.60 -1.42
CA ALA A 46 -1.46 -8.64 -1.81
C ALA A 46 -1.83 -9.41 -3.10
N CYS A 47 -3.03 -9.20 -3.67
CA CYS A 47 -3.48 -9.90 -4.88
C CYS A 47 -2.98 -9.20 -6.17
N PRO A 48 -2.45 -9.95 -7.17
CA PRO A 48 -2.14 -9.41 -8.49
C PRO A 48 -3.45 -8.97 -9.17
N GLY A 49 -3.71 -7.67 -9.21
CA GLY A 49 -5.00 -7.11 -9.65
C GLY A 49 -5.40 -5.86 -8.86
N GLY A 50 -4.84 -5.66 -7.66
CA GLY A 50 -4.97 -4.44 -6.87
C GLY A 50 -6.41 -4.01 -6.62
N MET A 51 -6.60 -2.77 -6.17
CA MET A 51 -7.91 -2.13 -5.91
C MET A 51 -8.98 -2.32 -7.02
N ALA A 52 -8.59 -2.67 -8.25
CA ALA A 52 -9.50 -2.82 -9.38
C ALA A 52 -10.49 -3.98 -9.20
N GLN A 53 -10.07 -5.14 -8.68
CA GLN A 53 -10.97 -6.28 -8.46
C GLN A 53 -11.98 -6.00 -7.31
N ALA A 54 -11.57 -5.19 -6.32
CA ALA A 54 -12.44 -4.77 -5.23
C ALA A 54 -13.58 -3.82 -5.68
N LEU A 55 -13.45 -3.20 -6.85
CA LEU A 55 -14.49 -2.33 -7.41
C LEU A 55 -15.66 -3.12 -8.02
N GLU A 56 -15.40 -4.34 -8.51
CA GLU A 56 -16.38 -5.18 -9.20
C GLU A 56 -17.26 -5.98 -8.21
N ASP A 57 -16.71 -6.45 -7.09
CA ASP A 57 -17.44 -7.25 -6.08
C ASP A 57 -18.24 -6.44 -5.04
N GLY A 58 -18.54 -5.16 -5.31
CA GLY A 58 -19.18 -4.27 -4.32
C GLY A 58 -18.28 -3.88 -3.13
N GLY A 59 -16.96 -4.08 -3.25
CA GLY A 59 -15.95 -3.83 -2.21
C GLY A 59 -15.51 -2.36 -2.04
N LYS A 60 -16.16 -1.40 -2.70
CA LYS A 60 -15.85 0.04 -2.59
C LYS A 60 -15.87 0.55 -1.13
N SER A 61 -16.76 -0.01 -0.31
CA SER A 61 -16.88 0.37 1.11
C SER A 61 -15.70 -0.11 1.97
N ARG A 62 -15.02 -1.19 1.56
CA ARG A 62 -13.88 -1.78 2.30
C ARG A 62 -12.55 -1.09 1.98
N ILE A 63 -12.43 -0.40 0.85
CA ILE A 63 -11.24 0.42 0.52
C ILE A 63 -11.01 1.48 1.60
N ALA A 64 -12.10 2.05 2.13
CA ALA A 64 -12.05 3.01 3.23
C ALA A 64 -11.53 2.39 4.54
N CYS A 65 -11.48 1.07 4.68
CA CYS A 65 -10.95 0.37 5.85
C CYS A 65 -9.45 0.03 5.74
N ALA A 66 -8.83 0.22 4.58
CA ALA A 66 -7.39 0.02 4.42
C ALA A 66 -6.63 1.03 5.30
N ARG A 67 -5.63 0.55 6.05
CA ARG A 67 -4.81 1.35 6.97
C ARG A 67 -5.63 2.20 7.95
N CYS A 68 -6.71 1.63 8.49
CA CYS A 68 -7.56 2.29 9.46
C CYS A 68 -7.09 1.91 10.88
N PRO A 69 -6.63 2.88 11.71
CA PRO A 69 -6.08 2.57 13.03
C PRO A 69 -7.10 1.93 13.98
N LEU A 70 -8.37 2.32 13.87
CA LEU A 70 -9.46 1.68 14.61
C LEU A 70 -9.67 0.22 14.18
N GLY A 71 -9.66 -0.02 12.87
CA GLY A 71 -9.82 -1.37 12.33
C GLY A 71 -8.66 -2.29 12.71
N ALA A 72 -7.44 -1.73 12.78
CA ALA A 72 -6.25 -2.42 13.25
C ALA A 72 -6.38 -2.80 14.73
N ALA A 73 -6.78 -1.84 15.59
CA ALA A 73 -7.03 -2.09 17.00
C ALA A 73 -8.09 -3.18 17.23
N HIS A 74 -9.21 -3.13 16.49
CA HIS A 74 -10.24 -4.18 16.54
C HIS A 74 -9.75 -5.52 15.97
N ALA A 75 -8.86 -5.52 14.98
CA ALA A 75 -8.28 -6.72 14.42
C ALA A 75 -7.17 -7.33 15.29
N GLY A 76 -6.72 -6.62 16.33
CA GLY A 76 -5.53 -6.98 17.11
C GLY A 76 -4.23 -6.82 16.32
N ALA A 77 -4.25 -6.05 15.24
CA ALA A 77 -3.10 -5.83 14.37
C ALA A 77 -2.37 -4.54 14.75
N ASP A 78 -1.04 -4.60 14.73
CA ASP A 78 -0.20 -3.44 14.98
C ASP A 78 0.16 -2.75 13.65
N GLU A 79 -0.64 -1.75 13.26
CA GLU A 79 -0.39 -0.95 12.04
C GLU A 79 0.91 -0.15 12.09
N SER A 80 1.52 0.04 13.27
CA SER A 80 2.80 0.75 13.38
C SER A 80 3.93 0.01 12.66
N LYS A 81 3.77 -1.29 12.41
CA LYS A 81 4.74 -2.13 11.70
C LYS A 81 4.71 -1.97 10.17
N LEU A 82 3.62 -1.45 9.61
CA LEU A 82 3.46 -1.37 8.15
C LEU A 82 4.13 -0.12 7.57
N HIS A 83 5.11 -0.33 6.69
CA HIS A 83 5.75 0.77 5.97
C HIS A 83 4.75 1.53 5.07
N PRO A 84 4.86 2.88 4.93
CA PRO A 84 3.90 3.69 4.17
C PRO A 84 3.72 3.32 2.70
N LEU A 85 4.66 2.59 2.08
CA LEU A 85 4.52 2.11 0.70
C LEU A 85 3.59 0.90 0.56
N ARG A 86 3.23 0.24 1.65
CA ARG A 86 2.40 -0.97 1.62
C ARG A 86 1.08 -0.74 0.87
N GLY A 87 0.78 -1.65 -0.05
CA GLY A 87 -0.44 -1.61 -0.87
C GLY A 87 -0.46 -0.51 -1.95
N LYS A 88 0.60 0.32 -2.06
CA LYS A 88 0.70 1.31 -3.14
C LYS A 88 1.29 0.69 -4.40
N LEU A 89 0.73 1.08 -5.54
CA LEU A 89 1.26 0.70 -6.85
C LEU A 89 2.42 1.64 -7.24
N VAL A 90 3.52 1.59 -6.49
CA VAL A 90 4.74 2.37 -6.76
C VAL A 90 5.77 1.45 -7.43
N CYS A 91 6.34 1.93 -8.53
CA CYS A 91 7.43 1.26 -9.23
C CYS A 91 8.71 1.30 -8.40
N ALA A 92 9.35 0.16 -8.20
CA ALA A 92 10.61 0.06 -7.47
C ALA A 92 11.77 0.80 -8.15
N ARG A 93 11.79 0.83 -9.49
CA ARG A 93 12.88 1.46 -10.28
C ARG A 93 12.80 2.97 -10.39
N CYS A 94 11.60 3.51 -10.55
CA CYS A 94 11.42 4.95 -10.81
C CYS A 94 10.65 5.69 -9.74
N LEU A 95 10.17 4.98 -8.70
CA LEU A 95 9.40 5.49 -7.57
C LEU A 95 8.12 6.24 -7.94
N LYS A 96 7.67 6.14 -9.21
CA LYS A 96 6.41 6.72 -9.68
C LYS A 96 5.25 5.79 -9.39
N SER A 97 4.09 6.38 -9.10
CA SER A 97 2.83 5.65 -9.06
C SER A 97 2.48 5.11 -10.46
N ALA A 98 1.88 3.92 -10.48
CA ALA A 98 1.49 3.22 -11.69
C ALA A 98 0.07 2.65 -11.53
N SER A 99 -0.62 2.42 -12.65
CA SER A 99 -1.92 1.74 -12.64
C SER A 99 -1.80 0.24 -12.37
N ARG A 100 -0.64 -0.36 -12.64
CA ARG A 100 -0.31 -1.75 -12.34
C ARG A 100 1.20 -1.94 -12.23
N LEU A 101 1.60 -3.00 -11.54
CA LEU A 101 3.00 -3.43 -11.43
C LEU A 101 3.21 -4.76 -12.16
N ILE A 102 4.20 -4.80 -13.05
CA ILE A 102 4.68 -6.00 -13.74
C ILE A 102 5.68 -6.71 -12.82
N LYS A 103 5.58 -8.05 -12.74
CA LYS A 103 6.35 -8.88 -11.80
C LYS A 103 6.22 -8.39 -10.34
N LYS A 104 5.09 -7.75 -10.02
CA LYS A 104 4.80 -7.08 -8.75
C LYS A 104 5.68 -5.89 -8.37
N HIS A 105 6.73 -5.50 -9.13
CA HIS A 105 7.64 -4.44 -8.70
C HIS A 105 7.95 -3.33 -9.71
N LEU A 106 7.71 -3.51 -11.01
CA LEU A 106 8.00 -2.48 -12.04
C LEU A 106 6.73 -1.90 -12.65
N CYS A 107 6.74 -0.61 -13.01
CA CYS A 107 5.71 -0.09 -13.91
C CYS A 107 5.94 -0.59 -15.34
N VAL A 108 4.90 -0.48 -16.18
CA VAL A 108 4.95 -0.90 -17.60
C VAL A 108 6.11 -0.22 -18.36
N SER A 109 6.41 1.06 -18.06
CA SER A 109 7.49 1.78 -18.72
C SER A 109 8.86 1.21 -18.37
N CYS A 110 9.15 0.98 -17.08
CA CYS A 110 10.41 0.40 -16.63
C CYS A 110 10.58 -1.04 -17.13
N GLN A 111 9.50 -1.83 -17.13
CA GLN A 111 9.53 -3.18 -17.69
C GLN A 111 9.82 -3.18 -19.20
N ASN A 112 9.24 -2.24 -19.96
CA ASN A 112 9.54 -2.11 -21.39
C ASN A 112 11.00 -1.75 -21.62
N ARG A 113 11.59 -0.87 -20.80
CA ARG A 113 13.01 -0.53 -20.88
C ARG A 113 13.92 -1.70 -20.56
N GLU A 114 13.54 -2.53 -19.58
CA GLU A 114 14.22 -3.80 -19.31
C GLU A 114 14.18 -4.73 -20.52
N TYR A 115 13.03 -4.89 -21.15
CA TYR A 115 12.93 -5.71 -22.36
C TYR A 115 13.76 -5.15 -23.51
N GLU A 116 13.79 -3.83 -23.73
CA GLU A 116 14.65 -3.21 -24.74
C GLU A 116 16.14 -3.48 -24.46
N TYR A 117 16.56 -3.37 -23.19
CA TYR A 117 17.94 -3.64 -22.78
C TYR A 117 18.32 -5.10 -23.02
N LEU A 118 17.50 -6.04 -22.54
CA LEU A 118 17.74 -7.48 -22.69
C LEU A 118 17.74 -7.92 -24.16
N ARG A 119 16.87 -7.31 -24.99
CA ARG A 119 16.81 -7.59 -26.43
C ARG A 119 17.94 -6.91 -27.21
N GLY A 120 18.60 -5.92 -26.62
CA GLY A 120 19.69 -5.16 -27.23
C GLY A 120 19.25 -4.07 -28.21
N PHE A 121 17.94 -3.83 -28.37
CA PHE A 121 17.41 -2.77 -29.22
C PHE A 121 16.09 -2.20 -28.71
N ASN A 122 15.93 -0.90 -28.90
CA ASN A 122 14.72 -0.14 -28.58
C ASN A 122 13.64 -0.31 -29.67
N ARG A 123 12.48 0.29 -29.46
CA ARG A 123 11.39 0.29 -30.46
C ARG A 123 11.78 0.82 -31.86
N LYS A 124 12.83 1.63 -31.97
CA LYS A 124 13.35 2.16 -33.24
C LYS A 124 14.46 1.29 -33.86
N GLY A 125 14.78 0.14 -33.26
CA GLY A 125 15.85 -0.75 -33.72
C GLY A 125 17.27 -0.33 -33.30
N THR A 126 17.41 0.68 -32.44
CA THR A 126 18.71 1.18 -31.99
C THR A 126 19.07 0.61 -30.62
N LYS A 127 20.36 0.38 -30.34
CA LYS A 127 20.82 -0.06 -29.02
C LYS A 127 20.39 0.93 -27.92
N PRO A 128 19.80 0.46 -26.79
CA PRO A 128 19.40 1.34 -25.69
C PRO A 128 20.62 1.74 -24.87
N ILE A 129 21.30 2.81 -25.30
CA ILE A 129 22.54 3.32 -24.68
C ILE A 129 22.31 4.10 -23.38
N THR A 130 21.10 4.62 -23.16
CA THR A 130 20.78 5.43 -21.97
C THR A 130 20.24 4.61 -20.81
N HIS A 131 19.95 3.33 -21.02
CA HIS A 131 19.46 2.48 -19.95
C HIS A 131 20.64 1.97 -19.13
N PRO A 132 20.62 2.12 -17.79
CA PRO A 132 21.64 1.56 -16.92
C PRO A 132 21.77 0.03 -17.10
N PRO A 133 22.94 -0.55 -16.82
CA PRO A 133 23.10 -1.99 -16.84
C PRO A 133 22.15 -2.66 -15.84
N LEU A 134 21.70 -3.87 -16.19
CA LEU A 134 20.86 -4.70 -15.33
C LEU A 134 21.71 -5.84 -14.76
N SER A 135 21.58 -6.06 -13.47
CA SER A 135 22.21 -7.17 -12.74
C SER A 135 21.29 -7.74 -11.68
N ALA A 136 21.59 -8.95 -11.23
CA ALA A 136 20.95 -9.51 -10.06
C ALA A 136 21.40 -8.75 -8.83
N HIS A 137 20.44 -8.31 -8.02
CA HIS A 137 20.69 -7.67 -6.73
C HIS A 137 19.93 -8.43 -5.65
N THR A 138 20.64 -8.70 -4.56
CA THR A 138 20.14 -9.43 -3.39
C THR A 138 20.27 -8.55 -2.16
N VAL A 139 19.21 -8.47 -1.37
CA VAL A 139 19.16 -7.73 -0.11
C VAL A 139 18.65 -8.68 0.98
N GLU A 140 19.43 -8.78 2.05
CA GLU A 140 19.04 -9.46 3.29
C GLU A 140 18.39 -8.45 4.24
N TYR A 141 17.34 -8.87 4.93
CA TYR A 141 16.56 -8.04 5.84
C TYR A 141 15.95 -8.86 6.98
N LEU A 142 15.64 -8.20 8.09
CA LEU A 142 14.93 -8.77 9.24
C LEU A 142 13.45 -8.38 9.15
N ALA A 143 12.55 -9.36 9.27
CA ALA A 143 11.12 -9.15 9.39
C ALA A 143 10.53 -10.15 10.39
N ASP A 144 9.80 -9.66 11.40
CA ASP A 144 9.22 -10.49 12.48
C ASP A 144 10.26 -11.40 13.17
N ASP A 145 11.43 -10.84 13.50
CA ASP A 145 12.59 -11.54 14.07
C ASP A 145 13.17 -12.67 13.19
N GLU A 146 12.75 -12.76 11.92
CA GLU A 146 13.25 -13.73 10.94
C GLU A 146 14.13 -13.05 9.89
N VAL A 147 15.32 -13.62 9.66
CA VAL A 147 16.22 -13.19 8.58
C VAL A 147 15.67 -13.71 7.25
N ARG A 148 15.39 -12.80 6.33
CA ARG A 148 14.90 -13.09 4.99
C ARG A 148 15.81 -12.49 3.94
N GLU A 149 15.78 -13.07 2.75
CA GLU A 149 16.51 -12.59 1.59
C GLU A 149 15.54 -12.33 0.45
N ARG A 150 15.80 -11.26 -0.32
CA ARG A 150 15.10 -11.02 -1.58
C ARG A 150 16.06 -10.69 -2.71
N THR A 151 15.83 -11.36 -3.84
CA THR A 151 16.59 -11.17 -5.07
C THR A 151 15.71 -10.63 -6.20
N ILE A 152 16.24 -9.69 -6.97
CA ILE A 152 15.68 -9.25 -8.25
C ILE A 152 16.74 -9.42 -9.33
N GLU A 153 16.51 -10.36 -10.25
CA GLU A 153 17.45 -10.75 -11.33
C GLU A 153 17.85 -9.61 -12.28
N HIS A 154 16.91 -8.69 -12.53
CA HIS A 154 17.09 -7.60 -13.49
C HIS A 154 16.78 -6.26 -12.84
N ALA A 155 17.59 -5.88 -11.85
CA ALA A 155 17.52 -4.57 -11.23
C ALA A 155 18.68 -3.67 -11.70
N VAL A 156 18.46 -2.37 -11.72
CA VAL A 156 19.50 -1.36 -11.96
C VAL A 156 20.35 -1.14 -10.71
N SER A 157 19.75 -1.31 -9.53
CA SER A 157 20.39 -1.11 -8.24
C SER A 157 19.69 -1.89 -7.13
N ARG A 158 20.37 -2.00 -5.98
CA ARG A 158 19.82 -2.55 -4.73
C ARG A 158 18.59 -1.78 -4.23
N ASP A 159 18.54 -0.48 -4.48
CA ASP A 159 17.40 0.39 -4.15
C ASP A 159 16.06 -0.18 -4.67
N GLU A 160 16.06 -0.82 -5.84
CA GLU A 160 14.86 -1.47 -6.38
C GLU A 160 14.38 -2.63 -5.49
N VAL A 161 15.32 -3.40 -4.95
CA VAL A 161 15.04 -4.50 -4.04
C VAL A 161 14.50 -3.96 -2.73
N VAL A 162 15.15 -2.93 -2.15
CA VAL A 162 14.71 -2.26 -0.92
C VAL A 162 13.27 -1.74 -1.05
N VAL A 163 12.95 -1.00 -2.12
CA VAL A 163 11.58 -0.50 -2.33
C VAL A 163 10.57 -1.64 -2.51
N ALA A 164 10.97 -2.73 -3.16
CA ALA A 164 10.11 -3.89 -3.29
C ALA A 164 9.85 -4.57 -1.93
N ILE A 165 10.86 -4.69 -1.07
CA ILE A 165 10.74 -5.22 0.31
C ILE A 165 9.79 -4.33 1.11
N LEU A 166 10.08 -3.02 1.21
CA LEU A 166 9.29 -2.03 1.95
C LEU A 166 7.83 -1.93 1.50
N ARG A 167 7.51 -2.33 0.27
CA ARG A 167 6.13 -2.36 -0.25
C ARG A 167 5.43 -3.68 0.03
N ASP A 168 6.15 -4.79 -0.08
CA ASP A 168 5.53 -6.12 -0.12
C ASP A 168 5.48 -6.78 1.25
N GLU A 169 6.42 -6.46 2.13
CA GLU A 169 6.52 -7.02 3.48
C GLU A 169 5.40 -6.50 4.39
N HIS A 170 4.93 -7.38 5.28
CA HIS A 170 3.84 -7.08 6.21
C HIS A 170 4.37 -6.58 7.55
N ASP A 171 5.55 -7.03 7.93
CA ASP A 171 6.12 -6.72 9.24
C ASP A 171 7.11 -5.56 9.13
N ALA A 172 7.50 -5.04 10.29
CA ALA A 172 8.53 -4.00 10.34
C ALA A 172 9.82 -4.58 9.78
N VAL A 173 10.46 -3.83 8.89
CA VAL A 173 11.66 -4.28 8.18
C VAL A 173 12.86 -3.53 8.70
N GLU A 174 13.91 -4.28 9.04
CA GLU A 174 15.24 -3.73 9.31
C GLU A 174 16.23 -4.28 8.27
N PHE A 175 17.11 -3.43 7.76
CA PHE A 175 18.14 -3.81 6.80
C PHE A 175 19.49 -3.95 7.50
N PHE A 176 20.28 -4.94 7.10
CA PHE A 176 21.61 -5.19 7.69
C PHE A 176 22.69 -4.24 7.15
N GLU A 177 22.59 -3.82 5.89
CA GLU A 177 23.57 -2.92 5.27
C GLU A 177 23.20 -1.45 5.48
N ASP A 178 24.17 -0.65 5.93
CA ASP A 178 24.00 0.80 6.16
C ASP A 178 23.46 1.55 4.93
N ALA A 179 23.88 1.14 3.73
CA ALA A 179 23.43 1.75 2.48
C ALA A 179 21.94 1.52 2.22
N ASP A 180 21.43 0.32 2.52
CA ASP A 180 20.02 -0.04 2.35
C ASP A 180 19.18 0.66 3.42
N THR A 181 19.66 0.69 4.67
CA THR A 181 19.04 1.44 5.77
C THR A 181 18.95 2.93 5.46
N ALA A 182 20.04 3.53 4.96
CA ALA A 182 20.06 4.93 4.56
C ALA A 182 19.09 5.22 3.41
N PHE A 183 18.98 4.32 2.44
CA PHE A 183 18.01 4.49 1.36
C PHE A 183 16.56 4.32 1.85
N ALA A 184 16.28 3.34 2.70
CA ALA A 184 14.97 3.17 3.32
C ALA A 184 14.53 4.45 4.07
N ALA A 185 15.42 5.05 4.85
CA ALA A 185 15.15 6.32 5.53
C ALA A 185 14.83 7.48 4.56
N ARG A 186 15.49 7.55 3.40
CA ARG A 186 15.16 8.54 2.34
C ARG A 186 13.77 8.29 1.77
N VAL A 187 13.40 7.02 1.57
CA VAL A 187 12.07 6.65 1.09
C VAL A 187 11.00 7.03 2.11
N ASP A 188 11.26 6.84 3.39
CA ASP A 188 10.40 7.31 4.48
C ASP A 188 10.22 8.82 4.46
N GLU A 189 11.30 9.58 4.27
CA GLU A 189 11.23 11.03 4.19
C GLU A 189 10.38 11.51 2.99
N LEU A 190 10.59 10.91 1.81
CA LEU A 190 9.77 11.18 0.63
C LEU A 190 8.28 10.85 0.88
N CYS A 191 8.02 9.75 1.60
CA CYS A 191 6.68 9.38 2.03
C CYS A 191 6.14 10.28 3.14
N ALA A 192 6.95 10.94 3.95
CA ALA A 192 6.45 11.92 4.92
C ALA A 192 6.09 13.24 4.21
N GLN A 193 6.92 13.69 3.27
CA GLN A 193 6.74 14.95 2.54
C GLN A 193 5.53 14.93 1.59
N ALA A 194 5.31 13.83 0.87
CA ALA A 194 4.16 13.69 -0.03
C ALA A 194 2.80 13.64 0.70
N TRP A 195 2.80 13.43 2.03
CA TRP A 195 1.60 13.22 2.84
C TRP A 195 1.30 14.36 3.82
N ARG A 196 2.08 15.44 3.79
CA ARG A 196 1.77 16.73 4.45
C ARG A 196 0.73 17.60 3.69
N ALA A 197 0.02 17.05 2.71
CA ALA A 197 -1.11 17.75 2.09
C ALA A 197 -2.42 17.34 2.79
N PRO A 198 -3.08 18.23 3.55
CA PRO A 198 -4.42 17.96 4.02
C PRO A 198 -5.35 17.97 2.81
N THR A 199 -5.71 16.81 2.27
CA THR A 199 -6.85 16.68 1.36
C THR A 199 -8.15 16.83 2.15
N VAL A 200 -8.36 18.02 2.71
CA VAL A 200 -9.69 18.53 3.04
C VAL A 200 -10.12 19.37 1.85
N ARG A 201 -10.49 18.74 0.73
CA ARG A 201 -11.38 19.43 -0.21
C ARG A 201 -12.74 19.49 0.48
N ARG A 202 -12.99 20.59 1.19
CA ARG A 202 -14.33 21.07 1.53
C ARG A 202 -15.15 21.06 0.24
N TRP A 203 -16.01 20.08 0.09
CA TRP A 203 -17.08 20.10 -0.90
C TRP A 203 -18.33 20.52 -0.13
N TRP A 204 -18.55 21.82 -0.03
CA TRP A 204 -19.79 22.39 0.50
C TRP A 204 -20.55 23.05 -0.65
N GLY A 205 -21.78 22.57 -0.86
CA GLY A 205 -22.92 23.38 -1.26
C GLY A 205 -23.07 23.71 -2.74
N ARG A 206 -23.70 22.79 -3.50
CA ARG A 206 -24.63 23.21 -4.56
C ARG A 206 -26.02 23.12 -3.92
N GLN A 207 -26.51 24.22 -3.34
CA GLN A 207 -27.91 24.30 -2.95
C GLN A 207 -28.76 24.30 -4.22
N GLY A 208 -29.73 23.40 -4.27
CA GLY A 208 -30.77 23.41 -5.29
C GLY A 208 -31.70 24.58 -5.02
N GLU A 209 -31.96 25.35 -6.07
CA GLU A 209 -33.13 26.22 -6.13
C GLU A 209 -34.36 25.31 -6.23
N ALA A 210 -35.17 25.35 -5.17
CA ALA A 210 -36.51 24.80 -5.15
C ALA A 210 -37.46 25.81 -5.81
N VAL A 211 -38.18 25.28 -6.80
CA VAL A 211 -39.57 25.57 -7.18
C VAL A 211 -40.31 26.56 -6.26
N ALA A 212 -40.73 27.69 -6.84
CA ALA A 212 -41.99 28.37 -6.57
C ALA A 212 -42.47 29.02 -7.88
#